data_AF-A0A7V9LA38-F1
#
_entry.id   AF-A0A7V9LA38-F1
#
_cell.length_a   1.000
_cell.length_b   1.000
_cell.length_c   1.000
_cell.angle_alpha   90.00
_cell.angle_beta   90.00
_cell.angle_gamma   90.00
#
_symmetry.space_group_name_H-M   'P 1'
#
loop_
_entity.id
_entity.type
_entity.pdbx_description
1 polymer ?
#
loop_
_entity_poly.entity_id
_entity_poly.type
_entity_poly.pdbx_seq_one_letter_code
_entity_poly.pdbx_strand_id
1 'polypeptide(L)'
;MRRDVVESREYRAIAAWYGERTARRSGVRLIAHIDEGLAILERLGASSLAMRAFCLHPLVQGDAELATHGDQLAALSTDVTVVALAFEYRNIANATLSTRSIATAADIPLSPLAEVNAMLVADKVQNRKDFIACHRGTHPRSDALDRYFALWLERLGISEERYRELAR
;
A
#
# COMPACT_ATOMS: atom_id res chain seq x y z
N MET A 1 1.43 -14.28 -9.87
CA MET A 1 0.66 -14.01 -8.65
C MET A 1 0.32 -15.32 -7.97
N ARG A 2 0.70 -15.44 -6.69
CA ARG A 2 0.59 -16.69 -5.92
C ARG A 2 -0.86 -17.10 -5.66
N ARG A 3 -1.15 -18.40 -5.84
CA ARG A 3 -2.49 -18.97 -5.74
C ARG A 3 -3.08 -18.85 -4.34
N ASP A 4 -2.27 -19.10 -3.30
CA ASP A 4 -2.67 -19.02 -1.90
C ASP A 4 -3.08 -17.60 -1.48
N VAL A 5 -2.58 -16.56 -2.16
CA VAL A 5 -2.95 -15.17 -1.90
C VAL A 5 -4.27 -14.83 -2.59
N VAL A 6 -4.43 -15.12 -3.88
CA VAL A 6 -5.64 -14.71 -4.64
C VAL A 6 -6.87 -15.53 -4.28
N GLU A 7 -6.69 -16.74 -3.76
CA GLU A 7 -7.78 -17.57 -3.24
C GLU A 7 -8.08 -17.30 -1.75
N SER A 8 -7.31 -16.41 -1.09
CA SER A 8 -7.41 -16.11 0.34
C SER A 8 -8.70 -15.38 0.73
N ARG A 9 -9.05 -15.40 2.02
CA ARG A 9 -10.19 -14.63 2.56
C ARG A 9 -9.94 -13.12 2.40
N GLU A 10 -8.71 -12.69 2.59
CA GLU A 10 -8.31 -11.30 2.54
C GLU A 10 -8.47 -10.71 1.14
N TYR A 11 -8.02 -11.44 0.12
CA TYR A 11 -8.19 -11.03 -1.28
C TYR A 11 -9.68 -10.97 -1.67
N ARG A 12 -10.46 -11.99 -1.30
CA ARG A 12 -11.91 -12.00 -1.57
C ARG A 12 -12.63 -10.86 -0.86
N ALA A 13 -12.24 -10.55 0.38
CA ALA A 13 -12.84 -9.47 1.14
C ALA A 13 -12.59 -8.11 0.48
N ILE A 14 -11.35 -7.81 0.08
CA ILE A 14 -11.06 -6.54 -0.59
C ILE A 14 -11.68 -6.47 -1.99
N ALA A 15 -11.72 -7.58 -2.73
CA ALA A 15 -12.39 -7.66 -4.02
C ALA A 15 -13.90 -7.40 -3.90
N ALA A 16 -14.56 -8.02 -2.90
CA ALA A 16 -15.97 -7.78 -2.63
C ALA A 16 -16.24 -6.33 -2.18
N TRP A 17 -15.38 -5.79 -1.31
CA TRP A 17 -15.52 -4.40 -0.88
C TRP A 17 -15.36 -3.43 -2.04
N TYR A 18 -14.31 -3.56 -2.85
CA TYR A 18 -14.11 -2.71 -4.02
C TYR A 18 -15.20 -2.88 -5.06
N GLY A 19 -15.66 -4.11 -5.32
CA GLY A 19 -16.69 -4.41 -6.30
C GLY A 19 -16.35 -3.81 -7.67
N GLU A 20 -17.29 -3.07 -8.25
CA GLU A 20 -17.12 -2.40 -9.55
C GLU A 20 -16.56 -0.97 -9.44
N ARG A 21 -16.12 -0.54 -8.24
CA ARG A 21 -15.60 0.82 -8.05
C ARG A 21 -14.31 1.01 -8.84
N THR A 22 -14.20 2.17 -9.47
CA THR A 22 -13.02 2.62 -10.20
C THR A 22 -12.36 3.81 -9.52
N ALA A 23 -11.05 3.97 -9.73
CA ALA A 23 -10.35 5.18 -9.35
C ALA A 23 -10.87 6.36 -10.18
N ARG A 24 -11.32 7.42 -9.51
CA ARG A 24 -11.90 8.62 -10.16
C ARG A 24 -10.99 9.23 -11.24
N ARG A 25 -9.67 9.06 -11.12
CA ARG A 25 -8.64 9.69 -11.97
C ARG A 25 -8.31 8.89 -13.23
N SER A 26 -8.24 7.57 -13.14
CA SER A 26 -7.78 6.71 -14.23
C SER A 26 -8.92 5.91 -14.86
N GLY A 27 -10.07 5.80 -14.17
CA GLY A 27 -11.17 4.90 -14.56
C GLY A 27 -10.85 3.42 -14.36
N VAL A 28 -9.65 3.08 -13.87
CA VAL A 28 -9.24 1.70 -13.61
C VAL A 28 -9.93 1.17 -12.36
N ARG A 29 -10.30 -0.13 -12.34
CA ARG A 29 -10.90 -0.77 -11.17
C ARG A 29 -9.97 -0.69 -9.96
N LEU A 30 -10.51 -0.39 -8.78
CA LEU A 30 -9.72 -0.32 -7.55
C LEU A 30 -9.04 -1.65 -7.22
N ILE A 31 -9.60 -2.79 -7.61
CA ILE A 31 -8.96 -4.10 -7.41
C ILE A 31 -7.65 -4.24 -8.19
N ALA A 32 -7.50 -3.57 -9.34
CA ALA A 32 -6.26 -3.60 -10.11
C ALA A 32 -5.09 -2.99 -9.33
N HIS A 33 -5.37 -2.09 -8.37
CA HIS A 33 -4.34 -1.58 -7.49
C HIS A 33 -3.79 -2.66 -6.57
N ILE A 34 -4.65 -3.52 -6.03
CA ILE A 34 -4.23 -4.67 -5.22
C ILE A 34 -3.41 -5.62 -6.07
N ASP A 35 -3.88 -5.97 -7.28
CA ASP A 35 -3.19 -6.91 -8.15
C ASP A 35 -1.78 -6.43 -8.52
N GLU A 36 -1.62 -5.14 -8.84
CA GLU A 36 -0.30 -4.55 -9.08
C GLU A 36 0.58 -4.56 -7.83
N GLY A 37 0.05 -4.15 -6.68
CA GLY A 37 0.81 -4.17 -5.42
C GLY A 37 1.27 -5.58 -5.05
N LEU A 38 0.43 -6.59 -5.29
CA LEU A 38 0.78 -8.00 -5.13
C LEU A 38 1.87 -8.44 -6.12
N ALA A 39 1.84 -7.98 -7.37
CA ALA A 39 2.91 -8.25 -8.34
C ALA A 39 4.24 -7.59 -7.93
N ILE A 40 4.21 -6.40 -7.34
CA ILE A 40 5.41 -5.76 -6.76
C ILE A 40 5.94 -6.58 -5.58
N LEU A 41 5.07 -6.97 -4.65
CA LEU A 41 5.45 -7.82 -3.50
C LEU A 41 6.02 -9.17 -3.92
N GLU A 42 5.48 -9.79 -4.97
CA GLU A 42 6.00 -11.03 -5.54
C GLU A 42 7.42 -10.83 -6.11
N ARG A 43 7.67 -9.73 -6.84
CA ARG A 43 9.01 -9.34 -7.33
C ARG A 43 10.00 -9.00 -6.22
N LEU A 44 9.52 -8.55 -5.07
CA LEU A 44 10.32 -8.32 -3.86
C LEU A 44 10.63 -9.61 -3.09
N GLY A 45 10.00 -10.73 -3.46
CA GLY A 45 10.12 -11.98 -2.70
C GLY A 45 9.40 -11.95 -1.35
N ALA A 46 8.39 -11.10 -1.20
CA ALA A 46 7.65 -10.95 0.05
C ALA A 46 6.92 -12.25 0.45
N SER A 47 6.63 -12.38 1.75
CA SER A 47 5.90 -13.53 2.28
C SER A 47 4.42 -13.50 1.89
N SER A 48 3.76 -14.66 1.88
CA SER A 48 2.31 -14.72 1.66
C SER A 48 1.54 -13.99 2.76
N LEU A 49 2.10 -13.91 3.98
CA LEU A 49 1.55 -13.11 5.09
C LEU A 49 1.52 -11.62 4.73
N ALA A 50 2.62 -11.06 4.23
CA ALA A 50 2.69 -9.66 3.79
C ALA A 50 1.72 -9.39 2.63
N MET A 51 1.63 -10.31 1.66
CA MET A 51 0.73 -10.19 0.52
C MET A 51 -0.75 -10.24 0.93
N ARG A 52 -1.13 -11.15 1.83
CA ARG A 52 -2.49 -11.20 2.39
C ARG A 52 -2.80 -9.96 3.24
N ALA A 53 -1.84 -9.47 4.01
CA ALA A 53 -1.99 -8.25 4.80
C ALA A 53 -2.14 -7.02 3.89
N PHE A 54 -1.44 -7.00 2.75
CA PHE A 54 -1.62 -6.00 1.71
C PHE A 54 -3.01 -6.07 1.09
N CYS A 55 -3.65 -7.23 1.01
CA CYS A 55 -5.06 -7.28 0.58
C CYS A 55 -5.98 -6.61 1.61
N LEU A 56 -5.71 -6.76 2.91
CA LEU A 56 -6.53 -6.15 3.97
C LEU A 56 -6.29 -4.66 4.20
N HIS A 57 -5.09 -4.15 3.88
CA HIS A 57 -4.69 -2.81 4.28
C HIS A 57 -5.71 -1.71 3.96
N PRO A 58 -6.42 -1.68 2.80
CA PRO A 58 -7.36 -0.61 2.51
C PRO A 58 -8.62 -0.66 3.39
N LEU A 59 -9.00 -1.85 3.89
CA LEU A 59 -10.16 -2.02 4.77
C LEU A 59 -9.93 -1.48 6.18
N VAL A 60 -8.68 -1.21 6.54
CA VAL A 60 -8.32 -0.70 7.87
C VAL A 60 -7.52 0.60 7.82
N GLN A 61 -7.10 1.05 6.63
CA GLN A 61 -6.19 2.19 6.51
C GLN A 61 -6.78 3.48 7.06
N GLY A 62 -7.97 3.88 6.63
CA GLY A 62 -8.63 5.09 7.16
C GLY A 62 -9.43 4.81 8.42
N ASP A 63 -9.69 5.87 9.19
CA ASP A 63 -10.47 5.77 10.43
C ASP A 63 -11.91 5.30 10.17
N ALA A 64 -12.50 5.74 9.06
CA ALA A 64 -13.84 5.34 8.66
C ALA A 64 -13.90 3.86 8.25
N GLU A 65 -12.91 3.41 7.48
CA GLU A 65 -12.78 2.00 7.08
C GLU A 65 -12.54 1.11 8.30
N LEU A 66 -11.65 1.51 9.21
CA LEU A 66 -11.42 0.81 10.47
C LEU A 66 -12.68 0.75 11.34
N ALA A 67 -13.43 1.85 11.47
CA ALA A 67 -14.69 1.86 12.22
C ALA A 67 -15.76 0.96 11.57
N THR A 68 -15.74 0.82 10.24
CA THR A 68 -16.68 -0.04 9.49
C THR A 68 -16.35 -1.52 9.64
N HIS A 69 -15.06 -1.87 9.60
CA HIS A 69 -14.61 -3.26 9.46
C HIS A 69 -13.94 -3.83 10.72
N GLY A 70 -13.64 -3.00 11.72
CA GLY A 70 -12.88 -3.37 12.92
C GLY A 70 -13.50 -4.52 13.72
N ASP A 71 -14.83 -4.52 13.86
CA ASP A 71 -15.55 -5.59 14.57
C ASP A 71 -15.64 -6.89 13.75
N GLN A 72 -15.28 -6.84 12.46
CA GLN A 72 -15.39 -7.96 11.51
C GLN A 72 -14.01 -8.54 11.14
N LEU A 73 -12.93 -8.13 11.81
CA LEU A 73 -11.57 -8.59 11.48
C LEU A 73 -11.41 -10.11 11.46
N ALA A 74 -12.06 -10.82 12.40
CA ALA A 74 -12.06 -12.27 12.46
C ALA A 74 -12.78 -12.94 11.26
N ALA A 75 -13.70 -12.22 10.60
CA ALA A 75 -14.31 -12.66 9.36
C ALA A 75 -13.39 -12.38 8.15
N LEU A 76 -12.61 -11.30 8.19
CA LEU A 76 -11.68 -10.89 7.14
C LEU A 76 -10.43 -11.78 7.05
N SER A 77 -9.93 -12.25 8.20
CA SER A 77 -8.78 -13.17 8.29
C SER A 77 -8.91 -14.09 9.50
N THR A 78 -8.52 -15.35 9.33
CA THR A 78 -8.34 -16.30 10.43
C THR A 78 -6.92 -16.30 11.00
N ASP A 79 -6.02 -15.52 10.39
CA ASP A 79 -4.61 -15.45 10.72
C ASP A 79 -4.31 -14.10 11.41
N VAL A 80 -4.06 -14.17 12.72
CA VAL A 80 -3.82 -12.99 13.55
C VAL A 80 -2.58 -12.21 13.10
N THR A 81 -1.58 -12.89 12.52
CA THR A 81 -0.37 -12.24 12.02
C THR A 81 -0.70 -11.35 10.83
N VAL A 82 -1.57 -11.79 9.93
CA VAL A 82 -2.02 -10.99 8.77
C VAL A 82 -2.75 -9.74 9.23
N VAL A 83 -3.61 -9.85 10.25
CA VAL A 83 -4.30 -8.70 10.84
C VAL A 83 -3.31 -7.74 11.49
N ALA A 84 -2.37 -8.25 12.30
CA ALA A 84 -1.37 -7.43 12.97
C ALA A 84 -0.49 -6.65 11.96
N LEU A 85 -0.08 -7.29 10.86
CA LEU A 85 0.67 -6.65 9.79
C LEU A 85 -0.12 -5.51 9.11
N ALA A 86 -1.42 -5.70 8.85
CA ALA A 86 -2.26 -4.66 8.26
C ALA A 86 -2.44 -3.44 9.20
N PHE A 87 -2.56 -3.67 10.51
CA PHE A 87 -2.65 -2.59 11.50
C PHE A 87 -1.32 -1.85 11.68
N GLU A 88 -0.20 -2.56 11.68
CA GLU A 88 1.11 -1.93 11.76
C GLU A 88 1.42 -1.14 10.47
N TYR A 89 1.04 -1.66 9.30
CA TYR A 89 1.08 -0.88 8.06
C TYR A 89 0.27 0.41 8.19
N ARG A 90 -0.98 0.34 8.66
CA ARG A 90 -1.83 1.51 8.91
C ARG A 90 -1.13 2.52 9.83
N ASN A 91 -0.59 2.04 10.95
CA ASN A 91 0.12 2.86 11.93
C ASN A 91 1.26 3.66 11.27
N ILE A 92 2.16 2.97 10.56
CA ILE A 92 3.31 3.59 9.90
C ILE A 92 2.88 4.54 8.77
N ALA A 93 2.01 4.08 7.87
CA ALA A 93 1.56 4.87 6.72
C ALA A 93 0.82 6.15 7.14
N ASN A 94 -0.06 6.07 8.15
CA ASN A 94 -0.83 7.22 8.63
C ASN A 94 0.01 8.19 9.48
N ALA A 95 1.06 7.70 10.13
CA ALA A 95 2.02 8.56 10.83
C ALA A 95 2.83 9.46 9.88
N THR A 96 2.82 9.16 8.57
CA THR A 96 3.60 9.87 7.55
C THR A 96 2.78 10.11 6.27
N LEU A 97 1.57 10.63 6.45
CA LEU A 97 0.78 11.17 5.35
C LEU A 97 1.50 12.36 4.69
N SER A 98 1.27 12.54 3.39
CA SER A 98 1.94 13.59 2.60
C SER A 98 1.62 15.02 3.06
N THR A 99 0.57 15.22 3.87
CA THR A 99 0.22 16.49 4.50
C THR A 99 1.11 16.85 5.69
N ARG A 100 1.89 15.91 6.23
CA ARG A 100 2.80 16.15 7.36
C ARG A 100 4.12 16.76 6.86
N SER A 101 4.76 17.56 7.72
CA SER A 101 6.10 18.08 7.45
C SER A 101 7.12 16.98 7.71
N ILE A 102 7.84 16.57 6.68
CA ILE A 102 8.93 15.58 6.73
C ILE A 102 10.16 16.30 6.18
N ALA A 103 11.22 16.46 6.98
CA ALA A 103 12.40 17.21 6.59
C ALA A 103 13.38 16.32 5.80
N THR A 104 13.56 15.08 6.25
CA THR A 104 14.49 14.11 5.68
C THR A 104 13.87 12.72 5.63
N ALA A 105 14.47 11.82 4.85
CA ALA A 105 14.01 10.43 4.77
C ALA A 105 14.08 9.75 6.15
N ALA A 106 15.10 10.06 6.95
CA ALA A 106 15.30 9.51 8.28
C ALA A 106 14.15 9.81 9.26
N ASP A 107 13.37 10.88 9.03
CA ASP A 107 12.21 11.22 9.85
C ASP A 107 11.02 10.27 9.63
N ILE A 108 11.04 9.48 8.55
CA ILE A 108 10.00 8.51 8.25
C ILE A 108 10.25 7.25 9.11
N PRO A 109 9.34 6.90 10.04
CA PRO A 109 9.46 5.68 10.81
C PRO A 109 9.28 4.47 9.88
N LEU A 110 10.04 3.42 10.14
CA LEU A 110 9.81 2.11 9.55
C LEU A 110 9.27 1.17 10.62
N SER A 111 8.54 0.14 10.17
CA SER A 111 8.15 -0.93 11.06
C SER A 111 9.36 -1.78 11.44
N PRO A 112 9.40 -2.36 12.66
CA PRO A 112 10.34 -3.44 12.98
C PRO A 112 10.05 -4.72 12.16
N LEU A 113 8.88 -4.82 11.52
CA LEU A 113 8.46 -5.97 10.73
C LEU A 113 8.84 -5.75 9.26
N ALA A 114 9.70 -6.62 8.71
CA ALA A 114 10.16 -6.51 7.33
C ALA A 114 9.01 -6.64 6.33
N GLU A 115 8.00 -7.45 6.65
CA GLU A 115 6.77 -7.62 5.88
C GLU A 115 6.03 -6.30 5.67
N VAL A 116 5.93 -5.47 6.71
CA VAL A 116 5.26 -4.17 6.64
C VAL A 116 6.07 -3.20 5.78
N ASN A 117 7.40 -3.23 5.89
CA ASN A 117 8.26 -2.41 5.04
C ASN A 117 8.16 -2.81 3.56
N ALA A 118 8.01 -4.11 3.25
CA ALA A 118 7.73 -4.56 1.89
C ALA A 118 6.36 -4.07 1.38
N MET A 119 5.32 -4.09 2.23
CA MET A 119 4.01 -3.52 1.91
C MET A 119 4.11 -2.01 1.62
N LEU A 120 4.89 -1.26 2.40
CA LEU A 120 5.15 0.16 2.17
C LEU A 120 5.87 0.40 0.84
N VAL A 121 6.84 -0.44 0.46
CA VAL A 121 7.47 -0.35 -0.87
C VAL A 121 6.42 -0.50 -1.96
N ALA A 122 5.58 -1.54 -1.89
CA ALA A 122 4.56 -1.78 -2.91
C ALA A 122 3.57 -0.61 -3.04
N ASP A 123 3.07 -0.10 -1.92
CA ASP A 123 2.18 1.08 -1.88
C ASP A 123 2.86 2.33 -2.46
N LYS A 124 4.09 2.65 -2.03
CA LYS A 124 4.77 3.88 -2.46
C LYS A 124 5.23 3.83 -3.90
N VAL A 125 5.67 2.68 -4.40
CA VAL A 125 6.00 2.49 -5.83
C VAL A 125 4.75 2.73 -6.67
N GLN A 126 3.63 2.08 -6.33
CA GLN A 126 2.38 2.25 -7.07
C GLN A 126 1.84 3.68 -7.00
N ASN A 127 1.80 4.27 -5.80
CA ASN A 127 1.29 5.63 -5.61
C ASN A 127 2.13 6.68 -6.35
N ARG A 128 3.45 6.50 -6.41
CA ARG A 128 4.33 7.37 -7.19
C ARG A 128 4.07 7.21 -8.69
N LYS A 129 3.92 5.97 -9.18
CA LYS A 129 3.61 5.70 -10.60
C LYS A 129 2.35 6.42 -11.03
N ASP A 130 1.28 6.29 -10.24
CA ASP A 130 0.01 6.95 -10.48
C ASP A 130 0.10 8.48 -10.40
N PHE A 131 0.84 8.98 -9.42
CA PHE A 131 1.07 10.41 -9.30
C PHE A 131 1.78 10.98 -10.55
N ILE A 132 2.83 10.31 -11.02
CA ILE A 132 3.54 10.71 -12.24
C ILE A 132 2.61 10.69 -13.45
N ALA A 133 1.81 9.62 -13.60
CA ALA A 133 0.94 9.45 -14.76
C ALA A 133 -0.22 10.46 -14.81
N CYS A 134 -0.79 10.83 -13.66
CA CYS A 134 -2.06 11.59 -13.62
C CYS A 134 -1.96 13.00 -13.04
N HIS A 135 -0.94 13.31 -12.24
CA HIS A 135 -0.96 14.47 -11.34
C HIS A 135 0.29 15.33 -11.34
N ARG A 136 1.41 14.81 -11.86
CA ARG A 136 2.67 15.56 -11.89
C ARG A 136 2.55 16.78 -12.80
N GLY A 137 2.88 17.95 -12.25
CA GLY A 137 2.78 19.25 -12.93
C GLY A 137 1.38 19.86 -12.95
N THR A 138 0.33 19.14 -12.55
CA THR A 138 -1.07 19.64 -12.55
C THR A 138 -1.68 19.73 -11.16
N HIS A 139 -1.22 18.90 -10.21
CA HIS A 139 -1.72 18.92 -8.84
C HIS A 139 -1.17 20.15 -8.07
N PRO A 140 -1.99 20.87 -7.27
CA PRO A 140 -1.53 22.05 -6.52
C PRO A 140 -0.36 21.79 -5.57
N ARG A 141 -0.21 20.53 -5.14
CA ARG A 141 0.87 20.04 -4.28
C ARG A 141 1.90 19.19 -5.04
N SER A 142 2.05 19.35 -6.35
CA SER A 142 2.91 18.50 -7.20
C SER A 142 4.32 18.39 -6.64
N ASP A 143 5.00 19.50 -6.38
CA ASP A 143 6.39 19.50 -5.89
C ASP A 143 6.51 18.84 -4.51
N ALA A 144 5.53 19.09 -3.64
CA ALA A 144 5.49 18.47 -2.31
C ALA A 144 5.27 16.96 -2.39
N LEU A 145 4.45 16.49 -3.35
CA LEU A 145 4.22 15.06 -3.58
C LEU A 145 5.43 14.38 -4.23
N ASP A 146 6.09 15.04 -5.20
CA ASP A 146 7.34 14.56 -5.78
C ASP A 146 8.41 14.35 -4.70
N ARG A 147 8.59 15.35 -3.82
CA ARG A 147 9.49 15.26 -2.67
C ARG A 147 9.05 14.17 -1.69
N TYR A 148 7.76 14.07 -1.39
CA TYR A 148 7.21 13.04 -0.50
C TYR A 148 7.55 11.62 -0.97
N PHE A 149 7.33 11.32 -2.25
CA PHE A 149 7.65 10.00 -2.79
C PHE A 149 9.17 9.75 -2.84
N ALA A 150 9.97 10.76 -3.15
CA ALA A 150 11.43 10.64 -3.12
C ALA A 150 11.96 10.27 -1.73
N LEU A 151 11.48 10.96 -0.68
CA LEU A 151 11.87 10.68 0.71
C LEU A 151 11.46 9.26 1.15
N TRP A 152 10.27 8.80 0.75
CA TRP A 152 9.82 7.44 1.04
C TRP A 152 10.69 6.38 0.39
N LEU A 153 11.02 6.54 -0.89
CA LEU A 153 11.85 5.59 -1.61
C LEU A 153 13.29 5.58 -1.07
N GLU A 154 13.85 6.74 -0.75
CA GLU A 154 15.13 6.85 -0.05
C GLU A 154 15.09 6.10 1.28
N ARG A 155 14.05 6.34 2.09
CA ARG A 155 13.92 5.69 3.42
C ARG A 155 13.81 4.17 3.33
N LEU A 156 13.09 3.68 2.33
CA LEU A 156 12.88 2.25 2.07
C LEU A 156 14.04 1.62 1.30
N GLY A 157 15.10 2.37 0.99
CA GLY A 157 16.29 1.86 0.29
C GLY A 157 16.03 1.53 -1.19
N ILE A 158 15.03 2.15 -1.82
CA ILE A 158 14.67 1.93 -3.22
C ILE A 158 15.33 3.01 -4.09
N SER A 159 16.33 2.60 -4.89
CA SER A 159 16.95 3.47 -5.89
C SER A 159 15.96 3.80 -7.03
N GLU A 160 16.26 4.85 -7.80
CA GLU A 160 15.47 5.18 -9.00
C GLU A 160 15.46 4.06 -10.04
N GLU A 161 16.57 3.33 -10.19
CA GLU A 161 16.65 2.15 -11.06
C GLU A 161 15.69 1.06 -10.56
N ARG A 162 15.75 0.73 -9.27
CA ARG A 162 14.88 -0.28 -8.67
C ARG A 162 13.41 0.14 -8.72
N TYR A 163 13.11 1.42 -8.52
CA TYR A 163 11.76 1.96 -8.71
C TYR A 163 11.25 1.69 -10.12
N ARG A 164 12.04 1.99 -11.16
CA ARG A 164 11.65 1.75 -12.56
C ARG A 164 11.45 0.26 -12.86
N GLU A 165 12.19 -0.63 -12.24
CA GLU A 165 11.99 -2.07 -12.38
C GLU A 165 10.67 -2.53 -11.76
N LEU A 166 10.34 -2.01 -10.57
CA LEU A 166 9.14 -2.37 -9.83
C LEU A 166 7.88 -1.67 -10.39
N ALA A 167 8.00 -0.50 -11.00
CA ALA A 167 6.89 0.26 -11.57
C ALA A 167 6.50 -0.16 -13.01
N ARG A 168 7.23 -1.12 -13.60
CA ARG A 168 6.83 -1.81 -14.84
C ARG A 168 5.63 -2.70 -14.57
#